data_AF-A0A973AVJ4-F1
#
_entry.id   AF-A0A973AVJ4-F1
#
_cell.length_a   1.000
_cell.length_b   1.000
_cell.length_c   1.000
_cell.angle_alpha   90.00
_cell.angle_beta   90.00
_cell.angle_gamma   90.00
#
_symmetry.space_group_name_H-M   'P 1'
#
loop_
_entity.id
_entity.type
_entity.pdbx_description
1 polymer ?
#
loop_
_entity_poly.entity_id
_entity_poly.type
_entity_poly.pdbx_seq_one_letter_code
_entity_poly.pdbx_strand_id
1 'polypeptide(L)'
;MLILSRREGESVIIPDCRVEIIVKEISAGMVRLGFAAPDEVAIYREEIWKEMCLEDWNNRRSGDGVEHHQRDSDSPRAGGAVRD
;
A
#
# COMPACT_ATOMS: atom_id res chain seq x y z
N MET A 1 15.44 -16.68 5.16
CA MET A 1 16.04 -15.65 6.03
C MET A 1 17.54 -15.88 6.07
N LEU A 2 18.34 -14.88 5.69
CA LEU A 2 19.81 -14.90 5.75
C LEU A 2 20.26 -13.98 6.89
N ILE A 3 21.22 -14.42 7.70
CA ILE A 3 21.67 -13.69 8.90
C ILE A 3 23.16 -13.41 8.75
N LEU A 4 23.55 -12.14 8.87
CA LEU A 4 24.94 -11.70 8.73
C LEU A 4 25.27 -10.73 9.87
N SER A 5 26.46 -10.87 10.46
CA SER A 5 27.01 -9.90 11.40
C SER A 5 27.90 -8.91 10.65
N ARG A 6 27.58 -7.62 10.73
CA ARG A 6 28.33 -6.53 10.09
C ARG A 6 28.89 -5.56 11.13
N ARG A 7 30.11 -5.09 10.90
CA ARG A 7 30.74 -3.99 11.65
C ARG A 7 30.42 -2.64 10.99
N GLU A 8 30.69 -1.57 11.71
CA GLU A 8 30.62 -0.22 11.14
C GLU A 8 31.49 -0.10 9.88
N GLY A 9 30.91 0.50 8.83
CA GLY A 9 31.51 0.64 7.51
C GLY A 9 31.31 -0.57 6.59
N GLU A 10 30.85 -1.72 7.08
CA GLU A 10 30.57 -2.87 6.22
C GLU A 10 29.17 -2.78 5.59
N SER A 11 29.02 -3.35 4.38
CA SER A 11 27.77 -3.33 3.63
C SER A 11 27.30 -4.72 3.19
N VAL A 12 26.02 -4.80 2.81
CA VAL A 12 25.34 -5.95 2.22
C VAL A 12 24.68 -5.49 0.94
N ILE A 13 24.91 -6.22 -0.15
CA ILE A 13 24.38 -5.89 -1.48
C ILE A 13 23.31 -6.92 -1.85
N ILE A 14 22.17 -6.42 -2.32
CA ILE A 14 21.09 -7.22 -2.91
C ILE A 14 21.11 -6.93 -4.42
N PRO A 15 21.75 -7.80 -5.23
CA PRO A 15 22.05 -7.48 -6.63
C PRO A 15 20.79 -7.33 -7.50
N ASP A 16 19.78 -8.17 -7.29
CA ASP A 16 18.57 -8.21 -8.14
C ASP A 16 17.79 -6.90 -8.13
N CYS A 17 17.75 -6.21 -7.00
CA CYS A 17 17.10 -4.90 -6.86
C CYS A 17 18.10 -3.74 -6.77
N ARG A 18 19.40 -4.00 -6.95
CA ARG A 18 20.47 -3.00 -6.87
C ARG A 18 20.44 -2.16 -5.59
N VAL A 19 20.13 -2.80 -4.46
CA VAL A 19 20.13 -2.16 -3.14
C VAL A 19 21.43 -2.49 -2.40
N GLU A 20 22.09 -1.47 -1.88
CA GLU A 20 23.19 -1.60 -0.93
C GLU A 20 22.76 -1.08 0.45
N ILE A 21 22.97 -1.91 1.47
CA ILE A 21 22.70 -1.60 2.88
C ILE A 21 24.03 -1.43 3.59
N ILE A 22 24.29 -0.27 4.19
CA ILE A 22 25.57 0.08 4.79
C ILE A 22 25.36 0.30 6.29
N VAL A 23 26.18 -0.32 7.13
CA VAL A 23 26.22 0.03 8.56
C VAL A 23 27.01 1.32 8.73
N LYS A 24 26.32 2.44 8.95
CA LYS A 24 26.94 3.76 9.05
C LYS A 24 27.55 4.04 10.42
N GLU A 25 26.90 3.58 11.48
CA GLU A 25 27.32 3.83 12.86
C GLU A 25 26.70 2.77 13.78
N ILE A 26 27.44 2.34 14.80
CA ILE A 26 26.91 1.50 15.88
C ILE A 26 27.11 2.23 17.20
N SER A 27 26.03 2.60 17.87
CA SER A 27 26.09 3.34 19.13
C SER A 27 25.02 2.87 20.10
N ALA A 28 25.43 2.48 21.31
CA ALA A 28 24.55 2.18 22.44
C ALA A 28 23.33 1.27 22.11
N GLY A 29 23.55 0.19 21.35
CA GLY A 29 22.48 -0.75 20.96
C GLY A 29 21.59 -0.27 19.80
N MET A 30 21.83 0.93 19.28
CA MET A 30 21.25 1.43 18.04
C MET A 30 22.23 1.31 16.89
N VAL A 31 21.71 0.95 15.72
CA VAL A 31 22.49 0.85 14.48
C VAL A 31 21.91 1.84 13.48
N ARG A 32 22.78 2.67 12.89
CA ARG A 32 22.40 3.54 11.77
C ARG A 32 22.67 2.79 10.48
N LEU A 33 21.61 2.54 9.72
CA LEU A 33 21.69 1.91 8.41
C LEU A 33 21.54 2.98 7.33
N GLY A 34 22.44 2.96 6.35
CA GLY A 34 22.30 3.68 5.09
C GLY A 34 21.78 2.75 4.02
N PHE A 35 20.93 3.26 3.13
CA PHE A 35 20.44 2.52 1.98
C PHE A 35 20.78 3.31 0.72
N ALA A 36 21.45 2.66 -0.22
CA ALA A 36 21.66 3.18 -1.56
C ALA A 36 20.87 2.29 -2.53
N ALA A 37 19.89 2.87 -3.20
CA ALA A 37 18.99 2.19 -4.11
C ALA A 37 18.53 3.16 -5.20
N PRO A 38 18.12 2.67 -6.38
CA PRO A 38 17.48 3.50 -7.40
C PRO A 38 16.09 3.98 -6.95
N ASP A 39 15.60 5.06 -7.53
CA ASP A 39 14.34 5.73 -7.15
C ASP A 39 13.10 4.84 -7.32
N GLU A 40 13.16 3.87 -8.24
CA GLU A 40 12.09 2.89 -8.44
C GLU A 40 11.91 1.90 -7.27
N VAL A 41 12.91 1.78 -6.38
CA VAL A 41 12.88 0.84 -5.25
C VAL A 41 12.50 1.60 -3.98
N ALA A 42 11.25 1.41 -3.54
CA ALA A 42 10.76 2.02 -2.32
C ALA A 42 11.36 1.34 -1.07
N ILE A 43 11.78 2.16 -0.09
CA ILE A 43 12.36 1.72 1.18
C ILE A 43 11.57 2.36 2.31
N TYR A 44 11.00 1.54 3.19
CA TYR A 44 10.18 1.98 4.31
C TYR A 44 10.70 1.41 5.62
N ARG A 45 10.41 2.12 6.72
CA ARG A 45 10.49 1.51 8.05
C ARG A 45 9.31 0.56 8.23
N GLU A 46 9.52 -0.52 8.98
CA GLU A 46 8.54 -1.61 9.10
C GLU A 46 7.19 -1.12 9.61
N GLU A 47 7.18 -0.24 10.62
CA GLU A 47 5.96 0.29 11.22
C GLU A 47 5.14 1.11 10.22
N ILE A 48 5.81 1.92 9.39
CA ILE A 48 5.17 2.73 8.36
C ILE A 48 4.61 1.84 7.25
N TRP A 49 5.37 0.82 6.83
CA TRP A 49 4.92 -0.13 5.83
C TRP A 49 3.68 -0.91 6.28
N LYS A 50 3.65 -1.37 7.53
CA LYS A 50 2.51 -2.10 8.10
C LYS A 50 1.26 -1.23 8.14
N GLU A 51 1.38 0.02 8.54
CA GLU A 51 0.26 0.97 8.60
C GLU A 51 -0.32 1.20 7.20
N MET A 52 0.52 1.55 6.21
CA MET A 52 0.09 1.77 4.83
C MET A 52 -0.58 0.52 4.22
N CYS A 53 -0.01 -0.67 4.43
CA CYS A 53 -0.60 -1.91 3.94
C CYS A 53 -1.95 -2.23 4.59
N LEU A 54 -2.14 -1.87 5.85
CA LEU A 54 -3.41 -2.06 6.56
C LEU A 54 -4.48 -1.09 6.05
N GLU A 55 -4.10 0.16 5.80
CA GLU A 55 -4.96 1.20 5.21
C GLU A 55 -5.37 0.84 3.78
N ASP A 56 -4.43 0.43 2.94
CA ASP A 56 -4.71 -0.03 1.57
C ASP A 56 -5.65 -1.25 1.55
N TRP A 57 -5.49 -2.17 2.51
CA TRP A 57 -6.37 -3.33 2.65
C TRP A 57 -7.78 -2.94 3.10
N ASN A 58 -7.90 -1.97 4.02
CA ASN A 58 -9.19 -1.50 4.53
C ASN A 58 -9.94 -0.65 3.50
N ASN A 59 -9.23 0.24 2.80
CA ASN A 59 -9.79 1.11 1.77
C ASN A 59 -10.30 0.29 0.56
N ARG A 60 -9.63 -0.81 0.20
CA ARG A 60 -10.12 -1.76 -0.82
C ARG A 60 -11.39 -2.50 -0.40
N ARG A 61 -11.69 -2.62 0.89
CA ARG A 61 -12.92 -3.25 1.41
C ARG A 61 -14.10 -2.29 1.53
N SER A 62 -13.85 -0.98 1.62
CA SER A 62 -14.89 0.03 1.81
C SER A 62 -15.42 0.63 0.50
N GLY A 63 -14.96 0.15 -0.66
CA GLY A 63 -15.34 0.64 -1.99
C GLY A 63 -16.53 -0.05 -2.67
N ASP A 64 -17.27 -0.93 -1.98
CA ASP A 64 -18.48 -1.58 -2.52
C ASP A 64 -19.74 -1.05 -1.80
N GLY A 65 -20.50 -0.21 -2.49
CA GLY A 65 -21.73 0.46 -2.06
C GLY A 65 -21.53 1.97 -2.20
N VAL A 66 -22.12 2.64 -3.19
CA VAL A 66 -23.57 2.82 -3.34
C VAL A 66 -23.91 3.18 -4.80
N GLU A 67 -24.67 2.33 -5.50
CA GLU A 67 -25.58 2.80 -6.56
C GLU A 67 -27.01 2.76 -6.02
N HIS A 68 -27.43 3.86 -5.39
CA HIS A 68 -28.83 4.12 -5.07
C HIS A 68 -29.49 4.66 -6.35
N HIS A 69 -29.93 3.79 -7.25
CA HIS A 69 -30.89 4.17 -8.28
C HIS A 69 -32.26 4.30 -7.62
N GLN A 70 -32.53 5.49 -7.04
CA GLN A 70 -33.89 5.95 -6.83
C GLN A 70 -34.55 6.00 -8.20
N ARG A 71 -35.34 4.98 -8.55
CA ARG A 71 -36.32 5.12 -9.61
C ARG A 71 -37.43 5.97 -9.03
N ASP A 72 -37.32 7.25 -9.32
CA ASP A 72 -38.38 8.22 -9.11
C ASP A 72 -39.68 7.66 -9.65
N SER A 73 -40.63 7.64 -8.73
CA SER A 73 -42.05 7.71 -8.97
C SER A 73 -42.35 8.78 -10.02
N ASP A 74 -42.79 8.37 -11.21
CA ASP A 74 -43.73 9.16 -11.99
C ASP A 74 -44.73 8.24 -12.69
N SER A 75 -45.87 8.08 -12.03
CA SER A 75 -47.12 7.69 -12.66
C SER A 75 -47.73 8.97 -13.25
N PRO A 76 -48.29 8.94 -14.47
CA PRO A 76 -49.72 9.23 -14.52
C PRO A 76 -50.52 8.39 -15.52
N ARG A 77 -51.80 8.22 -15.12
CA ARG A 77 -52.95 7.69 -15.86
C ARG A 77 -53.16 8.39 -17.22
N ALA A 78 -53.69 7.64 -18.20
CA ALA A 78 -55.09 7.74 -18.66
C ALA A 78 -55.30 7.35 -20.14
N GLY A 79 -56.44 6.68 -20.39
CA GLY A 79 -57.16 6.59 -21.67
C GLY A 79 -56.74 5.40 -22.55
N GLY A 80 -57.61 4.53 -23.04
CA GLY A 80 -59.06 4.47 -23.10
C GLY A 80 -59.47 3.77 -24.40
N ALA A 81 -60.59 3.03 -24.37
CA ALA A 81 -61.38 2.56 -25.52
C ALA A 81 -60.74 1.48 -26.44
N VAL A 82 -61.46 0.56 -27.09
CA VAL A 82 -62.80 -0.05 -27.01
C VAL A 82 -62.68 -1.36 -27.82
N ARG A 83 -63.62 -2.28 -27.59
CA ARG A 83 -63.85 -3.61 -28.20
C ARG A 83 -63.90 -3.62 -29.73
N ASP A 84 -63.58 -4.76 -30.33
CA ASP A 84 -64.49 -5.62 -31.13
C ASP A 84 -63.94 -7.05 -31.18
#